data_AF-A0AAW2LJU9-F1
#
_entry.id   AF-A0AAW2LJU9-F1
#
_cell.length_a   1.000
_cell.length_b   1.000
_cell.length_c   1.000
_cell.angle_alpha   90.00
_cell.angle_beta   90.00
_cell.angle_gamma   90.00
#
_symmetry.space_group_name_H-M   'P 1'
#
loop_
_entity.id
_entity.type
_entity.pdbx_description
1 polymer ?
#
loop_
_entity_poly.entity_id
_entity_poly.type
_entity_poly.pdbx_seq_one_letter_code
_entity_poly.pdbx_strand_id
1 'polypeptide(L)'
;MRREAHWGAVKSIFKYLKRTKDMFLIYGGGELILEGYSDATFQSDDDDAKSQSGFVFKLNGGVVAWKSSKQDTTADSTTKAEYIAASEAAKEAVWIKNYIQELGVVPSIAEPVVIFCDNNGAIAQAKELRSHHCSKPILRRYHLLREMLSRGDCRMDRVSSAENTADPLTKPMSQITHTQYLDKMGLRSMGDWL
;
A
#
# COMPACT_ATOMS: atom_id res chain seq x y z
N MET A 1 0.83 -30.60 10.80
CA MET A 1 1.24 -29.18 10.83
C MET A 1 0.63 -28.33 9.71
N ARG A 2 1.00 -28.44 8.42
CA ARG A 2 0.44 -27.55 7.36
C ARG A 2 -1.10 -27.58 7.25
N ARG A 3 -1.73 -28.76 7.35
CA ARG A 3 -3.20 -28.92 7.23
C ARG A 3 -4.01 -28.18 8.32
N GLU A 4 -3.54 -28.18 9.56
CA GLU A 4 -4.19 -27.48 10.67
C GLU A 4 -4.04 -25.96 10.55
N ALA A 5 -2.86 -25.49 10.12
CA ALA A 5 -2.63 -24.08 9.83
C ALA A 5 -3.53 -23.57 8.70
N HIS A 6 -3.66 -24.34 7.61
CA HIS A 6 -4.57 -24.00 6.51
C HIS A 6 -6.04 -23.96 6.98
N TRP A 7 -6.46 -24.91 7.84
CA TRP A 7 -7.80 -24.89 8.39
C TRP A 7 -8.05 -23.68 9.31
N GLY A 8 -7.05 -23.28 10.09
CA GLY A 8 -7.07 -22.05 10.87
C GLY A 8 -7.27 -20.82 9.98
N ALA A 9 -6.52 -20.72 8.87
CA ALA A 9 -6.66 -19.62 7.90
C ALA A 9 -8.06 -19.57 7.28
N VAL A 10 -8.61 -20.71 6.85
CA VAL A 10 -9.98 -20.80 6.31
C VAL A 10 -11.02 -20.30 7.33
N LYS A 11 -10.90 -20.71 8.60
CA LYS A 11 -11.78 -20.22 9.67
C LYS A 11 -11.66 -18.71 9.87
N SER A 12 -10.46 -18.16 9.79
CA SER A 12 -10.24 -16.71 9.90
C SER A 12 -10.91 -15.94 8.75
N ILE A 13 -10.84 -16.46 7.52
CA ILE A 13 -11.55 -15.90 6.35
C ILE A 13 -13.05 -15.87 6.60
N PHE A 14 -13.66 -16.98 7.01
CA PHE A 14 -15.11 -17.01 7.29
C PHE A 14 -15.52 -16.07 8.42
N LYS A 15 -14.71 -15.96 9.48
CA LYS A 15 -14.94 -14.98 10.57
C LYS A 15 -14.88 -13.55 10.07
N TYR A 16 -13.92 -13.24 9.20
CA TYR A 16 -13.81 -11.92 8.57
C TYR A 16 -15.04 -11.61 7.74
N LEU A 17 -15.40 -12.46 6.77
CA LEU A 17 -16.57 -12.29 5.90
C LEU A 17 -17.86 -12.12 6.70
N LYS A 18 -18.05 -12.93 7.76
CA LYS A 18 -19.24 -12.81 8.63
C LYS A 18 -19.29 -11.48 9.38
N ARG A 19 -18.14 -10.92 9.78
CA ARG A 19 -18.05 -9.66 10.54
C ARG A 19 -18.21 -8.43 9.65
N THR A 20 -17.72 -8.49 8.41
CA THR A 20 -17.70 -7.35 7.49
C THR A 20 -18.85 -7.35 6.48
N LYS A 21 -19.74 -8.36 6.51
CA LYS A 21 -20.88 -8.47 5.58
C LYS A 21 -21.82 -7.25 5.55
N ASP A 22 -21.91 -6.51 6.65
CA ASP A 22 -22.77 -5.33 6.80
C ASP A 22 -21.93 -4.02 6.85
N MET A 23 -20.67 -4.08 6.42
CA MET A 23 -19.78 -2.91 6.33
C MET A 23 -19.78 -2.33 4.92
N PHE A 24 -19.62 -1.01 4.84
CA PHE A 24 -19.62 -0.25 3.61
C PHE A 24 -18.36 0.63 3.53
N LEU A 25 -17.85 0.81 2.32
CA LEU A 25 -16.84 1.84 2.03
C LEU A 25 -17.52 3.20 2.01
N ILE A 26 -17.01 4.12 2.83
CA ILE A 26 -17.61 5.43 3.01
C ILE A 26 -16.59 6.51 2.73
N TYR A 27 -16.99 7.39 1.83
CA TYR A 27 -16.21 8.52 1.34
C TYR A 27 -16.72 9.79 2.02
N GLY A 28 -15.80 10.59 2.54
CA GLY A 28 -16.08 11.91 3.08
C GLY A 28 -16.41 12.94 2.00
N GLY A 29 -16.94 14.08 2.44
CA GLY A 29 -17.07 15.27 1.60
C GLY A 29 -15.78 16.09 1.58
N GLY A 30 -15.68 17.02 0.62
CA GLY A 30 -14.57 17.95 0.50
C GLY A 30 -13.81 17.82 -0.82
N GLU A 31 -12.65 18.47 -0.89
CA GLU A 31 -11.74 18.38 -2.02
C GLU A 31 -11.26 16.94 -2.23
N LEU A 32 -11.34 16.46 -3.47
CA LEU A 32 -10.98 15.10 -3.84
C LEU A 32 -9.45 14.91 -3.80
N ILE A 33 -8.93 14.48 -2.66
CA ILE A 33 -7.49 14.29 -2.46
C ILE A 33 -7.15 12.80 -2.56
N LEU A 34 -6.29 12.45 -3.50
CA LEU A 34 -5.74 11.10 -3.64
C LEU A 34 -4.46 10.97 -2.81
N GLU A 35 -4.45 10.00 -1.91
CA GLU A 35 -3.27 9.64 -1.11
C GLU A 35 -3.02 8.13 -1.18
N GLY A 36 -1.76 7.74 -1.28
CA GLY A 36 -1.30 6.36 -1.33
C GLY A 36 -0.50 5.98 -0.09
N TYR A 37 -0.51 4.70 0.26
CA TYR A 37 0.28 4.08 1.31
C TYR A 37 0.95 2.85 0.73
N SER A 38 2.22 2.62 1.07
CA SER A 38 2.95 1.41 0.70
C SER A 38 3.60 0.77 1.92
N ASP A 39 3.64 -0.55 1.93
CA ASP A 39 4.34 -1.34 2.95
C ASP A 39 4.91 -2.63 2.34
N ALA A 40 5.92 -3.20 2.97
CA ALA A 40 6.38 -4.54 2.65
C ALA A 40 6.76 -5.34 3.90
N THR A 41 6.53 -6.65 3.87
CA THR A 41 7.27 -7.56 4.77
C THR A 41 8.69 -7.77 4.28
N PHE A 42 9.49 -8.48 5.06
CA PHE A 42 10.78 -8.98 4.63
C PHE A 42 10.86 -10.49 4.85
N GLN A 43 11.19 -11.24 3.79
CA GLN A 43 11.38 -12.70 3.83
C GLN A 43 10.26 -13.45 4.56
N SER A 44 9.01 -13.07 4.30
CA SER A 44 7.84 -13.62 5.01
C SER A 44 7.35 -14.96 4.46
N ASP A 45 7.82 -15.38 3.29
CA ASP A 45 7.47 -16.66 2.69
C ASP A 45 8.51 -17.73 3.05
N ASP A 46 8.09 -18.78 3.77
CA ASP A 46 8.99 -19.84 4.24
C ASP A 46 9.55 -20.71 3.09
N ASP A 47 8.88 -20.77 1.93
CA ASP A 47 9.28 -21.65 0.84
C ASP A 47 10.32 -20.99 -0.08
N ASP A 48 10.25 -19.68 -0.33
CA ASP A 48 11.19 -18.97 -1.23
C ASP A 48 11.79 -17.65 -0.70
N ALA A 49 11.56 -17.33 0.58
CA ALA A 49 12.03 -16.13 1.26
C ALA A 49 11.63 -14.82 0.55
N LYS A 50 10.59 -14.83 -0.28
CA LYS A 50 10.11 -13.60 -0.90
C LYS A 50 9.27 -12.79 0.06
N SER A 51 9.30 -11.49 -0.17
CA SER A 51 8.59 -10.50 0.64
C SER A 51 7.17 -10.32 0.09
N GLN A 52 6.25 -9.87 0.94
CA GLN A 52 4.90 -9.47 0.56
C GLN A 52 4.86 -7.94 0.43
N SER A 53 4.41 -7.43 -0.70
CA SER A 53 4.15 -6.01 -0.91
C SER A 53 2.68 -5.69 -0.73
N GLY A 54 2.40 -4.54 -0.14
CA GLY A 54 1.07 -3.98 0.01
C GLY A 54 1.02 -2.53 -0.41
N PHE A 55 -0.10 -2.10 -1.01
CA PHE A 55 -0.43 -0.69 -1.12
C PHE A 55 -1.92 -0.44 -0.97
N VAL A 56 -2.26 0.78 -0.55
CA VAL A 56 -3.63 1.28 -0.43
C VAL A 56 -3.68 2.70 -0.96
N PHE A 57 -4.65 3.01 -1.82
CA PHE A 57 -4.98 4.37 -2.23
C PHE A 57 -6.34 4.77 -1.68
N LYS A 58 -6.39 5.95 -1.10
CA LYS A 58 -7.60 6.57 -0.55
C LYS A 58 -7.96 7.82 -1.31
N LEU A 59 -9.26 8.02 -1.46
CA LEU A 59 -9.88 9.25 -1.96
C LEU A 59 -10.91 9.68 -0.91
N ASN A 60 -10.81 10.91 -0.39
CA ASN A 60 -11.73 11.42 0.65
C ASN A 60 -11.93 10.47 1.84
N GLY A 61 -10.86 9.85 2.34
CA GLY A 61 -10.93 8.97 3.51
C GLY A 61 -11.41 7.53 3.24
N GLY A 62 -11.96 7.24 2.06
CA GLY A 62 -12.33 5.88 1.65
C GLY A 62 -11.31 5.27 0.69
N VAL A 63 -11.05 3.98 0.80
CA VAL A 63 -10.16 3.26 -0.12
C VAL A 63 -10.79 3.13 -1.51
N VAL A 64 -9.99 3.36 -2.55
CA VAL A 64 -10.38 3.24 -3.98
C VAL A 64 -9.57 2.20 -4.74
N ALA A 65 -8.33 1.95 -4.33
CA ALA A 65 -7.49 0.90 -4.89
C ALA A 65 -6.61 0.29 -3.82
N TRP A 66 -6.36 -1.02 -3.89
CA TRP A 66 -5.49 -1.72 -2.96
C TRP A 66 -4.90 -2.96 -3.61
N LYS A 67 -3.76 -3.40 -3.09
CA LYS A 67 -3.11 -4.63 -3.54
C LYS A 67 -2.32 -5.25 -2.41
N SER A 68 -2.38 -6.57 -2.31
CA SER A 68 -1.46 -7.40 -1.55
C SER A 68 -0.88 -8.45 -2.51
N SER A 69 0.43 -8.47 -2.69
CA SER A 69 1.07 -9.40 -3.62
C SER A 69 2.47 -9.81 -3.18
N LYS A 70 2.79 -11.09 -3.36
CA LYS A 70 4.15 -11.62 -3.21
C LYS A 70 5.07 -10.98 -4.24
N GLN A 71 6.25 -10.53 -3.82
CA GLN A 71 7.24 -9.95 -4.72
C GLN A 71 7.80 -11.02 -5.66
N ASP A 72 8.06 -10.67 -6.91
CA ASP A 72 8.67 -11.61 -7.87
C ASP A 72 10.15 -11.87 -7.56
N THR A 73 10.84 -10.84 -7.06
CA THR A 73 12.28 -10.84 -6.77
C THR A 73 12.51 -10.91 -5.27
N THR A 74 13.40 -11.79 -4.82
CA THR A 74 13.83 -11.83 -3.42
C THR A 74 14.63 -10.58 -3.08
N ALA A 75 14.13 -9.80 -2.12
CA ALA A 75 14.86 -8.68 -1.55
C ALA A 75 15.93 -9.17 -0.55
N ASP A 76 17.07 -8.50 -0.50
CA ASP A 76 18.17 -8.81 0.43
C ASP A 76 18.17 -7.92 1.69
N SER A 77 17.22 -7.00 1.79
CA SER A 77 16.99 -6.17 2.98
C SER A 77 15.54 -5.68 3.01
N THR A 78 15.04 -5.36 4.21
CA THR A 78 13.73 -4.72 4.40
C THR A 78 13.61 -3.44 3.56
N THR A 79 14.67 -2.63 3.51
CA THR A 79 14.72 -1.41 2.69
C THR A 79 14.44 -1.68 1.21
N LYS A 80 15.00 -2.76 0.63
CA LYS A 80 14.73 -3.11 -0.76
C LYS A 80 13.33 -3.68 -0.97
N ALA A 81 12.81 -4.44 0.00
CA ALA A 81 11.44 -4.93 -0.05
C ALA A 81 10.44 -3.75 -0.05
N GLU A 82 10.63 -2.79 0.85
CA GLU A 82 9.85 -1.55 0.93
C GLU A 82 9.96 -0.71 -0.34
N TYR A 83 11.17 -0.60 -0.89
CA TYR A 83 11.38 0.09 -2.16
C TYR A 83 10.60 -0.55 -3.32
N ILE A 84 10.56 -1.89 -3.38
CA ILE A 84 9.78 -2.61 -4.39
C ILE A 84 8.29 -2.30 -4.20
N ALA A 85 7.76 -2.32 -2.97
CA ALA A 85 6.36 -1.94 -2.70
C ALA A 85 6.06 -0.51 -3.12
N ALA A 86 6.90 0.45 -2.74
CA ALA A 86 6.77 1.86 -3.11
C ALA A 86 6.83 2.07 -4.64
N SER A 87 7.67 1.31 -5.36
CA SER A 87 7.74 1.36 -6.81
C SER A 87 6.46 0.84 -7.49
N GLU A 88 5.85 -0.22 -6.97
CA GLU A 88 4.56 -0.69 -7.49
C GLU A 88 3.42 0.29 -7.15
N ALA A 89 3.42 0.86 -5.93
CA ALA A 89 2.48 1.91 -5.56
C ALA A 89 2.61 3.14 -6.46
N ALA A 90 3.81 3.58 -6.81
CA ALA A 90 4.01 4.72 -7.70
C ALA A 90 3.46 4.50 -9.11
N LYS A 91 3.59 3.30 -9.66
CA LYS A 91 2.95 2.95 -10.95
C LYS A 91 1.44 3.10 -10.87
N GLU A 92 0.84 2.59 -9.79
CA GLU A 92 -0.60 2.70 -9.56
C GLU A 92 -1.02 4.16 -9.38
N ALA A 93 -0.26 4.95 -8.61
CA ALA A 93 -0.52 6.38 -8.40
C ALA A 93 -0.55 7.15 -9.72
N VAL A 94 0.43 6.92 -10.59
CA VAL A 94 0.51 7.54 -11.92
C VAL A 94 -0.68 7.11 -12.78
N TRP A 95 -1.06 5.83 -12.74
CA TRP A 95 -2.22 5.33 -13.48
C TRP A 95 -3.53 6.00 -13.01
N ILE A 96 -3.78 6.02 -11.69
CA ILE A 96 -4.97 6.67 -11.11
C ILE A 96 -4.96 8.17 -11.43
N LYS A 97 -3.80 8.85 -11.31
CA LYS A 97 -3.65 10.28 -11.64
C LYS A 97 -4.06 10.56 -13.09
N ASN A 98 -3.51 9.81 -14.05
CA ASN A 98 -3.84 9.99 -15.46
C ASN A 98 -5.32 9.72 -15.74
N TYR A 99 -5.88 8.64 -15.16
CA TYR A 99 -7.30 8.32 -15.31
C TYR A 99 -8.21 9.44 -14.78
N ILE A 100 -7.92 9.97 -13.59
CA ILE A 100 -8.71 11.05 -12.99
C ILE A 100 -8.53 12.37 -13.77
N GLN A 101 -7.32 12.65 -14.28
CA GLN A 101 -7.06 13.82 -15.13
C GLN A 101 -7.90 13.78 -16.41
N GLU A 102 -8.02 12.62 -17.06
CA GLU A 102 -8.84 12.44 -18.25
C GLU A 102 -10.34 12.66 -18.00
N LEU A 103 -10.83 12.33 -16.79
CA LEU A 103 -12.21 12.60 -16.41
C LEU A 103 -12.51 14.11 -16.25
N GLY A 104 -11.52 14.93 -15.94
CA GLY A 104 -11.68 16.38 -15.79
C GLY A 104 -12.52 16.82 -14.59
N VAL A 105 -12.78 15.93 -13.62
CA VAL A 105 -13.69 16.17 -12.48
C VAL A 105 -12.99 16.50 -11.16
N VAL A 106 -11.65 16.40 -11.11
CA VAL A 106 -10.86 16.59 -9.87
C VAL A 106 -9.72 17.58 -10.11
N PRO A 107 -9.88 18.88 -9.79
CA PRO A 107 -8.84 19.88 -10.03
C PRO A 107 -7.52 19.64 -9.25
N SER A 108 -7.61 19.13 -8.03
CA SER A 108 -6.49 18.82 -7.13
C SER A 108 -5.52 17.75 -7.68
N ILE A 109 -5.95 16.95 -8.66
CA ILE A 109 -5.13 15.87 -9.23
C ILE A 109 -3.92 16.38 -10.03
N ALA A 110 -3.87 17.68 -10.34
CA ALA A 110 -2.72 18.29 -10.99
C ALA A 110 -1.45 18.13 -10.14
N GLU A 111 -1.59 18.18 -8.81
CA GLU A 111 -0.49 18.05 -7.87
C GLU A 111 0.09 16.62 -7.84
N PRO A 112 1.35 16.44 -7.41
CA PRO A 112 1.94 15.11 -7.25
C PRO A 112 1.18 14.28 -6.20
N VAL A 113 0.81 13.04 -6.56
CA VAL A 113 0.16 12.11 -5.62
C VAL A 113 1.11 11.76 -4.48
N VAL A 114 0.67 11.91 -3.24
CA VAL A 114 1.49 11.57 -2.07
C VAL A 114 1.45 10.07 -1.85
N ILE A 115 2.63 9.45 -1.70
CA ILE A 115 2.77 8.04 -1.31
C ILE A 115 3.50 8.01 0.03
N PHE A 116 2.79 7.55 1.05
CA PHE A 116 3.29 7.36 2.40
C PHE A 116 4.01 6.02 2.53
N CYS A 117 5.22 6.06 3.09
CA CYS A 117 6.02 4.88 3.41
C CYS A 117 6.60 5.06 4.83
N ASP A 118 6.72 3.97 5.60
CA ASP A 118 7.25 4.03 6.96
C ASP A 118 8.78 3.81 7.03
N ASN A 119 9.39 3.37 5.91
CA ASN A 119 10.80 3.07 5.82
C ASN A 119 11.64 4.24 5.27
N ASN A 120 12.39 4.89 6.16
CA ASN A 120 13.30 5.97 5.80
C ASN A 120 14.36 5.59 4.76
N GLY A 121 14.84 4.34 4.80
CA GLY A 121 15.84 3.86 3.86
C GLY A 121 15.29 3.86 2.44
N ALA A 122 14.05 3.38 2.26
CA ALA A 122 13.40 3.33 0.96
C ALA A 122 13.13 4.75 0.44
N ILE A 123 12.62 5.65 1.30
CA ILE A 123 12.39 7.06 0.97
C ILE A 123 13.71 7.75 0.57
N ALA A 124 14.78 7.54 1.34
CA ALA A 124 16.09 8.12 1.05
C ALA A 124 16.62 7.64 -0.30
N GLN A 125 16.55 6.32 -0.58
CA GLN A 125 16.98 5.77 -1.86
C GLN A 125 16.12 6.23 -3.05
N ALA A 126 14.86 6.57 -2.82
CA ALA A 126 14.00 7.13 -3.86
C ALA A 126 14.37 8.58 -4.20
N LYS A 127 14.93 9.32 -3.24
CA LYS A 127 15.36 10.72 -3.41
C LYS A 127 16.83 10.86 -3.83
N GLU A 128 17.69 9.91 -3.48
CA GLU A 128 19.12 9.97 -3.78
C GLU A 128 19.46 9.46 -5.18
N LEU A 129 20.34 10.15 -5.93
CA LEU A 129 20.74 9.77 -7.30
C LEU A 129 21.86 8.71 -7.37
N ARG A 130 22.36 8.22 -6.23
CA ARG A 130 23.51 7.31 -6.20
C ARG A 130 23.18 5.96 -6.83
N SER A 131 24.21 5.39 -7.47
CA SER A 131 24.17 4.05 -8.05
C SER A 131 24.27 3.02 -6.93
N HIS A 132 23.29 2.12 -6.84
CA HIS A 132 23.31 1.01 -5.90
C HIS A 132 23.73 -0.26 -6.61
N HIS A 133 24.69 -0.99 -6.03
CA HIS A 133 24.96 -2.36 -6.43
C HIS A 133 23.76 -3.23 -5.99
N CYS A 134 22.86 -3.52 -6.94
CA CYS A 134 21.70 -4.38 -6.75
C CYS A 134 21.42 -5.19 -8.02
N SER A 135 20.53 -6.17 -7.93
CA SER A 135 20.15 -6.98 -9.09
C SER A 135 19.43 -6.14 -10.14
N LYS A 136 19.56 -6.52 -11.42
CA LYS A 136 18.96 -5.78 -12.55
C LYS A 136 17.45 -5.50 -12.40
N PRO A 137 16.60 -6.44 -11.92
CA PRO A 137 15.18 -6.17 -11.73
C PRO A 137 14.88 -5.11 -10.68
N ILE A 138 15.72 -5.01 -9.64
CA ILE A 138 15.57 -3.99 -8.60
C ILE A 138 16.11 -2.65 -9.12
N LEU A 139 17.25 -2.65 -9.82
CA LEU A 139 17.80 -1.45 -10.46
C LEU A 139 16.80 -0.77 -11.40
N ARG A 140 16.06 -1.55 -12.21
CA ARG A 140 15.00 -1.01 -13.08
C ARG A 140 13.90 -0.30 -12.28
N ARG A 141 13.49 -0.87 -11.14
CA ARG A 141 12.50 -0.25 -10.24
C ARG A 141 13.04 1.04 -9.63
N TYR A 142 14.33 1.09 -9.29
CA TYR A 142 14.97 2.33 -8.84
C TYR A 142 14.85 3.46 -9.86
N HIS A 143 15.22 3.18 -11.11
CA HIS A 143 15.14 4.19 -12.16
C HIS A 143 13.70 4.64 -12.40
N LEU A 144 12.75 3.70 -12.47
CA LEU A 144 11.35 4.03 -12.74
C LEU A 144 10.74 4.90 -11.64
N LEU A 145 10.92 4.54 -10.37
CA LEU A 145 10.37 5.33 -9.27
C LEU A 145 11.01 6.73 -9.24
N ARG A 146 12.33 6.84 -9.38
CA ARG A 146 13.03 8.14 -9.44
C ARG A 146 12.54 9.00 -10.60
N GLU A 147 12.29 8.39 -11.75
CA GLU A 147 11.75 9.08 -12.92
C GLU A 147 10.36 9.66 -12.65
N MET A 148 9.44 8.87 -12.08
CA MET A 148 8.09 9.33 -11.68
C MET A 148 8.13 10.47 -10.66
N LEU A 149 9.04 10.39 -9.67
CA LEU A 149 9.25 11.46 -8.71
C LEU A 149 9.80 12.73 -9.37
N SER A 150 10.75 12.58 -10.30
CA SER A 150 11.36 13.72 -11.00
C SER A 150 10.39 14.45 -11.95
N ARG A 151 9.43 13.73 -12.52
CA ARG A 151 8.36 14.28 -13.36
C ARG A 151 7.29 15.03 -12.55
N GLY A 152 7.25 14.84 -11.23
CA GLY A 152 6.19 15.37 -10.38
C GLY A 152 4.88 14.59 -10.48
N ASP A 153 4.92 13.34 -10.94
CA ASP A 153 3.72 12.50 -10.99
C ASP A 153 3.26 12.11 -9.58
N CYS A 154 4.24 11.79 -8.72
CA CYS A 154 4.04 11.45 -7.31
C CYS A 154 5.17 12.01 -6.43
N ARG A 155 4.99 11.96 -5.11
CA ARG A 155 6.02 12.30 -4.12
C ARG A 155 5.97 11.33 -2.95
N MET A 156 7.13 11.07 -2.32
CA MET A 156 7.22 10.17 -1.18
C MET A 156 7.41 10.91 0.15
N ASP A 157 6.52 10.60 1.10
CA ASP A 157 6.50 11.13 2.45
C ASP A 157 6.58 10.02 3.49
N ARG A 158 7.09 10.39 4.67
CA ARG A 158 7.17 9.46 5.79
C ARG A 158 5.83 9.40 6.52
N VAL A 159 5.42 8.19 6.86
CA VAL A 159 4.38 7.91 7.86
C VAL A 159 4.96 7.06 9.00
N SER A 160 4.32 7.03 10.16
CA SER A 160 4.67 6.05 11.19
C SER A 160 4.01 4.70 10.85
N SER A 161 4.61 3.58 11.25
CA SER A 161 4.02 2.26 10.98
C SER A 161 2.60 2.11 11.56
N ALA A 162 2.34 2.69 12.74
CA ALA A 162 1.01 2.71 13.35
C ALA A 162 -0.06 3.45 12.51
N GLU A 163 0.38 4.39 11.66
CA GLU A 163 -0.47 5.16 10.76
C GLU A 163 -0.39 4.68 9.30
N ASN A 164 0.41 3.63 9.01
CA ASN A 164 0.53 3.09 7.67
C ASN A 164 -0.68 2.22 7.32
N THR A 165 -1.60 2.76 6.52
CA THR A 165 -2.83 2.04 6.14
C THR A 165 -2.57 0.79 5.28
N ALA A 166 -1.37 0.62 4.73
CA ALA A 166 -0.99 -0.57 3.98
C ALA A 166 -0.58 -1.77 4.86
N ASP A 167 -0.30 -1.58 6.15
CA ASP A 167 0.15 -2.65 7.08
C ASP A 167 -0.75 -3.90 7.12
N PRO A 168 -2.10 -3.81 7.09
CA PRO A 168 -2.96 -4.99 7.07
C PRO A 168 -2.78 -5.86 5.83
N LEU A 169 -2.21 -5.33 4.75
CA LEU A 169 -2.01 -6.04 3.49
C LEU A 169 -0.73 -6.87 3.48
N THR A 170 0.14 -6.70 4.46
CA THR A 170 1.47 -7.31 4.50
C THR A 170 1.67 -8.07 5.81
N LYS A 171 1.15 -7.58 6.93
CA LYS A 171 1.43 -8.08 8.27
C LYS A 171 0.21 -8.78 8.89
N PRO A 172 0.38 -9.97 9.51
CA PRO A 172 -0.66 -10.53 10.35
C PRO A 172 -0.86 -9.66 11.59
N MET A 173 -2.11 -9.42 11.97
CA MET A 173 -2.43 -8.52 13.09
C MET A 173 -3.58 -9.03 13.95
N SER A 174 -3.66 -8.48 15.17
CA SER A 174 -4.76 -8.78 16.08
C SER A 174 -6.09 -8.28 15.50
N GLN A 175 -7.19 -8.90 15.92
CA GLN A 175 -8.53 -8.46 15.51
C GLN A 175 -8.78 -6.98 15.83
N ILE A 176 -8.32 -6.49 16.99
CA ILE A 176 -8.56 -5.12 17.44
C ILE A 176 -7.83 -4.14 16.51
N THR A 177 -6.54 -4.40 16.27
CA THR A 177 -5.72 -3.61 15.36
C THR A 177 -6.29 -3.62 13.95
N HIS A 178 -6.73 -4.79 13.45
CA HIS A 178 -7.35 -4.91 12.15
C HIS A 178 -8.62 -4.05 12.03
N THR A 179 -9.49 -4.05 13.04
CA THR A 179 -10.70 -3.22 13.03
C THR A 179 -10.35 -1.73 12.98
N GLN A 180 -9.34 -1.28 13.71
CA GLN A 180 -8.87 0.12 13.65
C GLN A 180 -8.40 0.50 12.24
N TYR A 181 -7.70 -0.40 11.54
CA TYR A 181 -7.29 -0.13 10.16
C TYR A 181 -8.45 -0.15 9.17
N LEU A 182 -9.48 -0.98 9.38
CA LEU A 182 -10.71 -0.93 8.56
C LEU A 182 -11.36 0.45 8.64
N ASP A 183 -11.43 1.03 9.84
CA ASP A 183 -11.95 2.40 10.03
C ASP A 183 -11.08 3.44 9.29
N LYS A 184 -9.75 3.29 9.33
CA LYS A 184 -8.80 4.14 8.58
C LYS A 184 -8.94 3.97 7.06
N MET A 185 -9.37 2.80 6.59
CA MET A 185 -9.68 2.51 5.19
C MET A 185 -11.08 3.01 4.76
N GLY A 186 -11.87 3.56 5.69
CA GLY A 186 -13.23 4.02 5.44
C GLY A 186 -14.27 2.90 5.41
N LEU A 187 -13.95 1.70 5.89
CA LEU A 187 -14.91 0.61 6.09
C LEU A 187 -15.63 0.78 7.43
N ARG A 188 -16.94 0.97 7.40
CA ARG A 188 -17.76 1.23 8.60
C ARG A 188 -19.05 0.41 8.59
N SER A 189 -19.59 0.07 9.76
CA SER A 189 -20.85 -0.70 9.85
C SER A 189 -22.06 0.18 9.57
N MET A 190 -23.10 -0.39 8.96
CA MET A 190 -24.38 0.31 8.72
C MET A 190 -25.04 0.86 10.00
N GLY A 191 -24.82 0.20 11.15
CA GLY A 191 -25.42 0.61 12.43
C GLY A 191 -24.84 1.88 13.03
N ASP A 192 -23.67 2.33 12.58
CA ASP A 192 -22.99 3.52 13.10
C ASP A 192 -23.51 4.84 12.46
N TRP A 193 -24.53 4.75 11.59
CA TRP A 193 -25.06 5.86 10.77
C TRP A 193 -26.52 6.23 11.08
N LEU A 194 -27.23 5.38 11.82
CA LEU A 194 -28.59 5.63 12.31
C LEU A 194 -28.53 6.11 13.75
#